data_AF-A0A7X2NKU3-F1
#
_entry.id   AF-A0A7X2NKU3-F1
#
_cell.length_a   1.000
_cell.length_b   1.000
_cell.length_c   1.000
_cell.angle_alpha   90.00
_cell.angle_beta   90.00
_cell.angle_gamma   90.00
#
_symmetry.space_group_name_H-M   'P 1'
#
loop_
_entity.id
_entity.type
_entity.pdbx_description
1 polymer ?
#
loop_
_entity_poly.entity_id
_entity_poly.type
_entity_poly.pdbx_seq_one_letter_code
_entity_poly.pdbx_strand_id
1 'polypeptide(L)'
;MNLRMLYHDEPVMEMTILSNPADIIVTSWEVINPTLLPEGLKPAFDKTKDHNMQMVALTQWMNQRAIPNYRINLDDCILSLHHLPRHLFGRMHRYQHTAALLSHFASGFDDYIITPKTVENLCYAPQDPRFINLYRLFPITDSDLQKRKRQPVCAADRCLRERVNEWLPYQLCIPSLSFTIPSEVPSWWERGENGLLLKQMLPEWQEAAMHTKAKFLMEHGDQFGFAGKRNLADNIFSTDFSALGGYDVSFVNEYLPHIQSGAKFFEQLKELMPDYTEEAIDALEKCIWASEECNVAIEAAEIGIACNKQTQVAVPVIIL
;
A
#
# COMPACT_ATOMS: atom_id res chain seq x y z
N MET A 1 -13.91 15.39 -1.27
CA MET A 1 -14.10 14.53 -0.09
C MET A 1 -13.17 15.00 1.01
N ASN A 2 -13.68 15.13 2.24
CA ASN A 2 -12.88 15.53 3.40
C ASN A 2 -12.41 14.31 4.16
N LEU A 3 -11.10 14.13 4.23
CA LEU A 3 -10.43 12.99 4.83
C LEU A 3 -9.66 13.40 6.09
N ARG A 4 -9.52 12.43 7.00
CA ARG A 4 -8.65 12.51 8.17
C ARG A 4 -7.68 11.34 8.14
N MET A 5 -6.40 11.65 8.25
CA MET A 5 -5.35 10.69 8.52
C MET A 5 -5.19 10.53 10.03
N LEU A 6 -5.25 9.28 10.48
CA LEU A 6 -5.02 8.85 11.85
C LEU A 6 -3.75 8.01 11.89
N TYR A 7 -2.97 8.17 12.95
CA TYR A 7 -1.94 7.23 13.35
C TYR A 7 -2.43 6.54 14.61
N HIS A 8 -2.76 5.26 14.51
CA HIS A 8 -3.61 4.59 15.49
C HIS A 8 -4.96 5.33 15.68
N ASP A 9 -5.13 6.03 16.80
CA ASP A 9 -6.30 6.83 17.18
C ASP A 9 -6.01 8.35 17.21
N GLU A 10 -4.74 8.75 17.00
CA GLU A 10 -4.35 10.14 17.03
C GLU A 10 -4.49 10.82 15.65
N PRO A 11 -5.18 11.97 15.57
CA PRO A 11 -5.29 12.71 14.32
C PRO A 11 -3.96 13.35 13.93
N VAL A 12 -3.51 13.06 12.71
CA VAL A 12 -2.24 13.55 12.17
C VAL A 12 -2.46 14.69 11.20
N MET A 13 -3.41 14.54 10.27
CA MET A 13 -3.66 15.50 9.20
C MET A 13 -5.12 15.44 8.75
N GLU A 14 -5.69 16.59 8.42
CA GLU A 14 -6.92 16.66 7.62
C GLU A 14 -6.58 17.06 6.19
N MET A 15 -7.32 16.53 5.23
CA MET A 15 -7.08 16.83 3.82
C MET A 15 -8.38 16.84 3.03
N THR A 16 -8.46 17.73 2.04
CA THR A 16 -9.52 17.74 1.04
C THR A 16 -8.97 17.13 -0.24
N ILE A 17 -9.64 16.10 -0.73
CA ILE A 17 -9.27 15.46 -1.99
C ILE A 17 -10.34 15.64 -3.06
N LEU A 18 -9.87 15.74 -4.30
CA LEU A 18 -10.64 15.45 -5.49
C LEU A 18 -10.31 14.00 -5.89
N SER A 19 -11.32 13.13 -5.84
CA SER A 19 -11.19 11.78 -6.36
C SER A 19 -11.63 11.79 -7.81
N ASN A 20 -10.71 11.50 -8.70
CA ASN A 20 -11.04 11.19 -10.07
C ASN A 20 -10.97 9.67 -10.26
N PRO A 21 -11.49 9.16 -11.39
CA PRO A 21 -11.30 7.76 -11.74
C PRO A 21 -9.81 7.34 -11.75
N ALA A 22 -8.90 8.15 -12.31
CA ALA A 22 -7.51 7.75 -12.55
C ALA A 22 -6.51 8.15 -11.46
N ASP A 23 -6.90 9.04 -10.54
CA ASP A 23 -6.02 9.56 -9.50
C ASP A 23 -6.82 10.16 -8.34
N ILE A 24 -6.14 10.24 -7.20
CA ILE A 24 -6.55 11.06 -6.07
C ILE A 24 -5.68 12.30 -6.08
N ILE A 25 -6.30 13.47 -6.12
CA ILE A 25 -5.58 14.75 -6.06
C ILE A 25 -5.91 15.41 -4.74
N VAL A 26 -4.88 15.73 -3.97
CA VAL A 26 -5.04 16.51 -2.74
C VAL A 26 -5.09 17.99 -3.08
N THR A 27 -6.08 18.69 -2.55
CA THR A 27 -6.36 20.10 -2.90
C THR A 27 -6.11 21.06 -1.74
N SER A 28 -6.26 20.58 -0.51
CA SER A 28 -5.90 21.31 0.70
C SER A 28 -5.59 20.34 1.82
N TRP A 29 -4.83 20.79 2.80
CA TRP A 29 -4.47 20.00 3.97
C TRP A 29 -4.22 20.90 5.18
N GLU A 30 -4.34 20.31 6.36
CA GLU A 30 -3.97 20.88 7.64
C GLU A 30 -3.24 19.80 8.45
N VAL A 31 -1.99 20.08 8.81
CA VAL A 31 -1.22 19.20 9.69
C VAL A 31 -1.67 19.46 11.13
N ILE A 32 -2.22 18.45 11.78
CA ILE A 32 -2.64 18.51 13.19
C ILE A 32 -1.47 18.13 14.10
N ASN A 33 -0.79 17.02 13.81
CA ASN A 33 0.33 16.53 14.60
C ASN A 33 1.57 16.27 13.71
N PRO A 34 2.50 17.22 13.61
CA PRO A 34 3.70 17.09 12.80
C PRO A 34 4.61 15.92 13.21
N THR A 35 4.66 15.62 14.51
CA THR A 35 5.55 14.56 15.05
C THR A 35 5.13 13.16 14.60
N LEU A 36 3.84 12.98 14.30
CA LEU A 36 3.26 11.73 13.82
C LEU A 36 3.12 11.70 12.29
N LEU A 37 3.71 12.64 11.54
CA LEU A 37 3.71 12.54 10.08
C LEU A 37 4.43 11.26 9.61
N PRO A 38 3.95 10.63 8.52
CA PRO A 38 4.69 9.57 7.83
C PRO A 38 6.09 10.06 7.47
N GLU A 39 7.12 9.22 7.66
CA GLU A 39 8.52 9.60 7.39
C GLU A 39 8.70 10.09 5.95
N GLY A 40 8.07 9.43 4.97
CA GLY A 40 8.12 9.83 3.56
C GLY A 40 7.49 11.21 3.26
N LEU A 41 6.64 11.73 4.13
CA LEU A 41 6.07 13.08 3.98
C LEU A 41 6.88 14.16 4.68
N LYS A 42 7.63 13.83 5.74
CA LYS A 42 8.39 14.82 6.50
C LYS A 42 9.30 15.72 5.65
N PRO A 43 10.03 15.23 4.63
CA PRO A 43 10.81 16.12 3.78
C PRO A 43 9.99 17.24 3.13
N ALA A 44 8.74 16.97 2.74
CA ALA A 44 7.85 17.96 2.15
C ALA A 44 7.26 18.94 3.18
N PHE A 45 7.10 18.52 4.44
CA PHE A 45 6.39 19.31 5.45
C PHE A 45 7.30 20.01 6.46
N ASP A 46 8.47 19.44 6.74
CA ASP A 46 9.43 19.99 7.71
C ASP A 46 10.51 20.85 7.04
N LYS A 47 10.92 20.52 5.81
CA LYS A 47 12.07 21.15 5.14
C LYS A 47 11.71 22.22 4.12
N THR A 48 10.44 22.31 3.69
CA THR A 48 9.98 23.30 2.71
C THR A 48 8.69 23.99 3.12
N LYS A 49 8.46 25.19 2.58
CA LYS A 49 7.17 25.90 2.61
C LYS A 49 6.50 25.94 1.23
N ASP A 50 7.04 25.21 0.26
CA ASP A 50 6.49 25.12 -1.08
C ASP A 50 5.20 24.29 -1.08
N HIS A 51 4.08 24.99 -1.20
CA HIS A 51 2.75 24.41 -1.22
C HIS A 51 2.56 23.46 -2.41
N ASN A 52 3.17 23.71 -3.57
CA ASN A 52 3.04 22.82 -4.72
C ASN A 52 3.79 21.51 -4.47
N MET A 53 5.00 21.58 -3.89
CA MET A 53 5.75 20.38 -3.53
C MET A 53 5.03 19.54 -2.46
N GLN A 54 4.45 20.18 -1.45
CA GLN A 54 3.62 19.52 -0.43
C GLN A 54 2.40 18.82 -1.05
N MET A 55 1.71 19.50 -1.96
CA MET A 55 0.58 18.93 -2.70
C MET A 55 0.99 17.68 -3.49
N VAL A 56 2.11 17.76 -4.21
CA VAL A 56 2.62 16.66 -5.04
C VAL A 56 3.03 15.48 -4.17
N ALA A 57 3.81 15.70 -3.11
CA ALA A 57 4.25 14.66 -2.19
C ALA A 57 3.07 13.95 -1.52
N LEU A 58 2.11 14.71 -0.99
CA LEU A 58 0.92 14.15 -0.34
C LEU A 58 0.02 13.41 -1.32
N THR A 59 -0.15 13.95 -2.53
CA THR A 59 -0.89 13.30 -3.63
C THR A 59 -0.23 11.97 -4.02
N GLN A 60 1.09 11.94 -4.16
CA GLN A 60 1.81 10.72 -4.49
C GLN A 60 1.73 9.68 -3.39
N TRP A 61 1.97 10.09 -2.13
CA TRP A 61 1.87 9.23 -0.97
C TRP A 61 0.47 8.60 -0.83
N MET A 62 -0.58 9.39 -1.09
CA MET A 62 -1.96 8.91 -1.19
C MET A 62 -2.13 7.88 -2.30
N ASN A 63 -1.69 8.17 -3.52
CA ASN A 63 -1.88 7.29 -4.68
C ASN A 63 -1.12 5.95 -4.53
N GLN A 64 0.04 5.95 -3.86
CA GLN A 64 0.80 4.73 -3.55
C GLN A 64 0.17 3.87 -2.45
N ARG A 65 -0.67 4.43 -1.60
CA ARG A 65 -1.48 3.67 -0.63
C ARG A 65 -2.89 3.42 -1.15
N ALA A 66 -3.25 4.03 -2.26
CA ALA A 66 -4.53 3.90 -2.93
C ALA A 66 -4.43 3.06 -4.19
N ILE A 67 -3.66 1.96 -4.15
CA ILE A 67 -3.19 1.37 -5.39
C ILE A 67 -4.35 0.86 -6.23
N PRO A 68 -4.45 1.35 -7.48
CA PRO A 68 -5.41 0.83 -8.42
C PRO A 68 -5.06 -0.63 -8.66
N ASN A 69 -5.92 -1.53 -8.23
CA ASN A 69 -5.63 -2.95 -8.35
C ASN A 69 -5.97 -3.42 -9.77
N TYR A 70 -4.93 -3.58 -10.59
CA TYR A 70 -5.05 -4.04 -11.99
C TYR A 70 -5.16 -5.56 -12.14
N ARG A 71 -5.29 -6.32 -11.03
CA ARG A 71 -5.45 -7.78 -11.07
C ARG A 71 -6.68 -8.18 -11.89
N ILE A 72 -6.50 -9.10 -12.83
CA ILE A 72 -7.54 -9.56 -13.77
C ILE A 72 -8.78 -10.16 -13.09
N ASN A 73 -8.64 -10.68 -11.86
CA ASN A 73 -9.73 -11.26 -11.08
C ASN A 73 -10.46 -10.25 -10.19
N LEU A 74 -10.01 -8.98 -10.12
CA LEU A 74 -10.69 -7.96 -9.33
C LEU A 74 -12.07 -7.64 -9.91
N ASP A 75 -12.14 -7.50 -11.24
CA ASP A 75 -13.39 -7.26 -11.95
C ASP A 75 -14.38 -8.39 -11.65
N ASP A 76 -13.94 -9.65 -11.75
CA ASP A 76 -14.76 -10.81 -11.40
C ASP A 76 -15.18 -10.80 -9.92
N CYS A 77 -14.25 -10.47 -9.02
CA CYS A 77 -14.52 -10.35 -7.58
C CYS A 77 -15.62 -9.33 -7.31
N ILE A 78 -15.47 -8.10 -7.81
CA ILE A 78 -16.45 -7.02 -7.70
C ILE A 78 -17.79 -7.44 -8.33
N LEU A 79 -17.75 -8.05 -9.52
CA LEU A 79 -18.93 -8.57 -10.21
C LEU A 79 -19.71 -9.56 -9.36
N SER A 80 -19.02 -10.49 -8.70
CA SER A 80 -19.66 -11.55 -7.92
C SER A 80 -20.10 -11.07 -6.55
N LEU A 81 -19.33 -10.18 -5.92
CA LEU A 81 -19.72 -9.44 -4.71
C LEU A 81 -21.03 -8.68 -4.89
N HIS A 82 -21.30 -8.19 -6.11
CA HIS A 82 -22.43 -7.32 -6.40
C HIS A 82 -23.50 -7.95 -7.31
N HIS A 83 -23.38 -9.24 -7.62
CA HIS A 83 -24.28 -9.97 -8.53
C HIS A 83 -24.48 -9.34 -9.91
N LEU A 84 -23.42 -8.76 -10.44
CA LEU A 84 -23.43 -8.21 -11.77
C LEU A 84 -23.06 -9.32 -12.76
N PRO A 85 -23.88 -9.62 -13.77
CA PRO A 85 -23.47 -10.54 -14.81
C PRO A 85 -22.41 -9.86 -15.69
N ARG A 86 -21.35 -10.60 -16.07
CA ARG A 86 -20.19 -10.08 -16.84
C ARG A 86 -20.58 -9.24 -18.06
N HIS A 87 -21.65 -9.59 -18.76
CA HIS A 87 -22.09 -8.89 -19.98
C HIS A 87 -22.79 -7.54 -19.71
N LEU A 88 -23.21 -7.27 -18.47
CA LEU A 88 -23.74 -5.97 -18.03
C LEU A 88 -22.67 -5.10 -17.38
N PHE A 89 -21.46 -5.63 -17.23
CA PHE A 89 -20.31 -4.93 -16.69
C PHE A 89 -19.36 -4.57 -17.82
N GLY A 90 -19.45 -3.32 -18.24
CA GLY A 90 -18.40 -2.67 -19.02
C GLY A 90 -17.57 -1.82 -18.09
N ARG A 91 -16.24 -1.93 -18.13
CA ARG A 91 -15.39 -0.90 -17.53
C ARG A 91 -15.77 0.42 -18.18
N MET A 92 -16.32 1.37 -17.42
CA MET A 92 -15.91 2.74 -17.69
C MET A 92 -14.41 2.75 -17.42
N HIS A 93 -13.62 3.01 -18.46
CA HIS A 93 -12.19 3.23 -18.33
C HIS A 93 -11.92 4.10 -17.09
N ARG A 94 -11.07 3.60 -16.17
CA ARG A 94 -10.54 4.29 -14.98
C ARG A 94 -11.28 4.16 -13.63
N TYR A 95 -12.20 3.25 -13.33
CA TYR A 95 -12.66 3.09 -11.92
C TYR A 95 -11.66 2.37 -10.98
N GLN A 96 -10.35 2.43 -11.25
CA GLN A 96 -9.34 1.53 -10.68
C GLN A 96 -9.03 1.82 -9.21
N HIS A 97 -9.20 3.07 -8.75
CA HIS A 97 -9.08 3.45 -7.34
C HIS A 97 -10.33 3.16 -6.49
N THR A 98 -11.40 2.60 -7.09
CA THR A 98 -12.59 2.21 -6.32
C THR A 98 -12.26 1.14 -5.28
N ALA A 99 -11.33 0.22 -5.56
CA ALA A 99 -10.88 -0.76 -4.57
C ALA A 99 -10.13 -0.11 -3.39
N ALA A 100 -9.34 0.94 -3.65
CA ALA A 100 -8.70 1.75 -2.63
C ALA A 100 -9.71 2.55 -1.77
N LEU A 101 -10.72 3.11 -2.42
CA LEU A 101 -11.84 3.77 -1.74
C LEU A 101 -12.65 2.78 -0.90
N LEU A 102 -12.88 1.57 -1.40
CA LEU A 102 -13.59 0.49 -0.69
C LEU A 102 -12.75 -0.16 0.42
N SER A 103 -11.42 -0.12 0.33
CA SER A 103 -10.52 -0.54 1.42
C SER A 103 -10.36 0.49 2.51
N HIS A 104 -10.74 1.75 2.23
CA HIS A 104 -10.19 2.91 2.93
C HIS A 104 -8.66 2.92 2.79
N PHE A 105 -8.02 4.07 2.63
CA PHE A 105 -6.58 4.12 2.37
C PHE A 105 -5.79 3.73 3.63
N ALA A 106 -5.62 2.43 3.87
CA ALA A 106 -5.04 1.83 5.05
C ALA A 106 -3.97 0.84 4.61
N SER A 107 -2.72 1.08 5.00
CA SER A 107 -1.61 0.22 4.64
C SER A 107 -1.64 -1.09 5.44
N GLY A 108 -1.19 -2.18 4.83
CA GLY A 108 -0.84 -3.39 5.60
C GLY A 108 0.55 -3.33 6.27
N PHE A 109 1.35 -2.31 5.95
CA PHE A 109 2.72 -2.15 6.45
C PHE A 109 2.87 -1.10 7.54
N ASP A 110 1.96 -0.13 7.61
CA ASP A 110 2.04 0.99 8.54
C ASP A 110 0.73 1.13 9.31
N ASP A 111 0.78 1.91 10.38
CA ASP A 111 -0.36 2.13 11.27
C ASP A 111 -1.23 3.33 10.86
N TYR A 112 -1.02 3.86 9.66
CA TYR A 112 -1.77 4.99 9.14
C TYR A 112 -3.07 4.55 8.49
N ILE A 113 -4.14 5.27 8.83
CA ILE A 113 -5.45 5.05 8.25
C ILE A 113 -6.04 6.38 7.84
N ILE A 114 -6.59 6.41 6.64
CA ILE A 114 -7.26 7.59 6.11
C ILE A 114 -8.74 7.27 5.96
N THR A 115 -9.56 8.10 6.59
CA THR A 115 -10.99 7.87 6.71
C THR A 115 -11.75 9.16 6.42
N PRO A 116 -12.96 9.10 5.82
CA PRO A 116 -13.73 10.30 5.60
C PRO A 116 -14.27 10.83 6.92
N LYS A 117 -14.41 12.15 7.04
CA LYS A 117 -14.99 12.79 8.24
C LYS A 117 -16.51 12.62 8.31
N THR A 118 -17.15 12.43 7.17
CA THR A 118 -18.59 12.26 7.02
C THR A 118 -18.89 11.08 6.11
N VAL A 119 -20.15 10.66 6.03
CA VAL A 119 -20.54 9.66 5.04
C VAL A 119 -20.43 10.27 3.65
N GLU A 120 -19.68 9.63 2.77
CA GLU A 120 -19.37 10.12 1.42
C GLU A 120 -19.89 9.13 0.37
N ASN A 121 -20.41 9.62 -0.76
CA ASN A 121 -20.79 8.74 -1.87
C ASN A 121 -19.53 8.44 -2.69
N LEU A 122 -19.14 7.17 -2.75
CA LEU A 122 -17.92 6.71 -3.43
C LEU A 122 -18.10 6.53 -4.93
N CYS A 123 -19.16 5.83 -5.30
CA CYS A 123 -19.45 5.55 -6.69
C CYS A 123 -20.93 5.21 -6.88
N TYR A 124 -21.35 5.38 -8.13
CA TYR A 124 -22.64 4.98 -8.63
C TYR A 124 -22.39 3.76 -9.50
N ALA A 125 -22.82 2.58 -9.07
CA ALA A 125 -22.81 1.42 -9.96
C ALA A 125 -24.26 1.12 -10.36
N PRO A 126 -24.57 1.07 -11.66
CA PRO A 126 -25.84 0.52 -12.10
C PRO A 126 -25.85 -0.97 -11.77
N GLN A 127 -26.77 -1.39 -10.90
CA GLN A 127 -27.02 -2.82 -10.66
C GLN A 127 -27.84 -3.42 -11.82
N ASP A 128 -28.66 -2.57 -12.45
CA ASP A 128 -29.50 -2.78 -13.62
C ASP A 128 -29.50 -1.45 -14.40
N PRO A 129 -29.64 -1.42 -15.73
CA PRO A 129 -29.83 -0.17 -16.48
C PRO A 129 -30.93 0.77 -15.94
N ARG A 130 -31.87 0.23 -15.14
CA ARG A 130 -33.00 0.93 -14.53
C ARG A 130 -32.79 1.31 -13.05
N PHE A 131 -31.77 0.77 -12.39
CA PHE A 131 -31.55 0.94 -10.94
C PHE A 131 -30.08 1.26 -10.62
N ILE A 132 -29.86 2.42 -10.00
CA ILE A 132 -28.54 2.90 -9.58
C ILE A 132 -28.39 2.63 -8.08
N ASN A 133 -27.34 1.90 -7.70
CA ASN A 133 -26.94 1.78 -6.31
C ASN A 133 -25.83 2.77 -5.97
N LEU A 134 -25.89 3.28 -4.74
CA LEU A 134 -24.92 4.23 -4.18
C LEU A 134 -24.00 3.50 -3.21
N TYR A 135 -22.69 3.55 -3.48
CA TYR A 135 -21.70 3.11 -2.51
C TYR A 135 -21.42 4.26 -1.56
N ARG A 136 -21.53 3.98 -0.26
CA ARG A 136 -21.25 4.97 0.79
C ARG A 136 -20.01 4.55 1.57
N LEU A 137 -19.05 5.47 1.68
CA LEU A 137 -17.94 5.34 2.61
C LEU A 137 -18.39 5.86 3.96
N PHE A 138 -18.38 4.99 4.97
CA PHE A 138 -18.65 5.40 6.34
C PHE A 138 -17.34 5.74 7.05
N PRO A 139 -17.31 6.73 7.95
CA PRO A 139 -16.17 6.94 8.82
C PRO A 139 -15.85 5.67 9.61
N ILE A 140 -14.56 5.39 9.81
CA ILE A 140 -14.13 4.23 10.59
C ILE A 140 -14.43 4.48 12.07
N THR A 141 -15.00 3.49 12.75
CA THR A 141 -15.12 3.51 14.21
C THR A 141 -13.92 2.82 14.85
N ASP A 142 -13.62 3.11 16.12
CA ASP A 142 -12.55 2.43 16.86
C ASP A 142 -12.74 0.90 16.87
N SER A 143 -13.98 0.44 16.93
CA SER A 143 -14.28 -0.99 16.85
C SER A 143 -13.89 -1.58 15.51
N ASP A 144 -14.07 -0.87 14.40
CA ASP A 144 -13.72 -1.35 13.07
C ASP A 144 -12.21 -1.36 12.87
N LEU A 145 -11.51 -0.35 13.39
CA LEU A 145 -10.06 -0.30 13.44
C LEU A 145 -9.46 -1.54 14.13
N GLN A 146 -9.94 -1.84 15.34
CA GLN A 146 -9.45 -2.99 16.10
C GLN A 146 -9.78 -4.33 15.42
N LYS A 147 -10.95 -4.43 14.76
CA LYS A 147 -11.29 -5.61 13.95
C LYS A 147 -10.31 -5.78 12.78
N ARG A 148 -9.96 -4.72 12.06
CA ARG A 148 -9.00 -4.78 10.95
C ARG A 148 -7.62 -5.27 11.41
N LYS A 149 -7.11 -4.71 12.52
CA LYS A 149 -5.83 -5.18 13.11
C LYS A 149 -5.87 -6.65 13.52
N ARG A 150 -7.05 -7.17 13.90
CA ARG A 150 -7.25 -8.58 14.31
C ARG A 150 -7.60 -9.52 13.16
N GLN A 151 -8.19 -9.03 12.08
CA GLN A 151 -8.64 -9.81 10.93
C GLN A 151 -8.35 -9.02 9.64
N PRO A 152 -7.09 -9.01 9.19
CA PRO A 152 -6.66 -8.26 8.01
C PRO A 152 -7.19 -8.87 6.70
N VAL A 153 -7.53 -10.16 6.72
CA VAL A 153 -8.13 -10.88 5.60
C VAL A 153 -9.63 -10.60 5.60
N CYS A 154 -10.08 -9.75 4.69
CA CYS A 154 -11.50 -9.51 4.52
C CYS A 154 -12.13 -10.65 3.69
N ALA A 155 -13.47 -10.75 3.70
CA ALA A 155 -14.15 -11.77 2.91
C ALA A 155 -13.85 -11.66 1.39
N ALA A 156 -13.62 -10.46 0.88
CA ALA A 156 -13.19 -10.25 -0.51
C ALA A 156 -11.78 -10.81 -0.78
N ASP A 157 -10.87 -10.80 0.19
CA ASP A 157 -9.55 -11.43 0.05
C ASP A 157 -9.68 -12.96 -0.07
N ARG A 158 -10.61 -13.57 0.69
CA ARG A 158 -10.94 -14.99 0.52
C ARG A 158 -11.50 -15.28 -0.87
N CYS A 159 -12.43 -14.46 -1.35
CA CYS A 159 -12.98 -14.61 -2.71
C CYS A 159 -11.91 -14.45 -3.81
N LEU A 160 -10.95 -13.53 -3.64
CA LEU A 160 -9.81 -13.37 -4.55
C LEU A 160 -8.90 -14.61 -4.57
N ARG A 161 -8.76 -15.30 -3.43
CA ARG A 161 -7.95 -16.52 -3.29
C ARG A 161 -8.65 -17.80 -3.79
N GLU A 162 -9.93 -17.98 -3.44
CA GLU A 162 -10.62 -19.29 -3.54
C GLU A 162 -11.51 -19.43 -4.78
N ARG A 163 -11.56 -18.40 -5.62
CA ARG A 163 -12.46 -18.22 -6.78
C ARG A 163 -13.85 -17.71 -6.41
N VAL A 164 -14.37 -17.00 -7.39
CA VAL A 164 -15.25 -15.84 -7.29
C VAL A 164 -16.74 -16.17 -7.06
N ASN A 165 -17.10 -17.44 -6.88
CA ASN A 165 -18.50 -17.89 -6.97
C ASN A 165 -19.28 -17.78 -5.65
N GLU A 166 -18.67 -17.27 -4.58
CA GLU A 166 -19.32 -17.13 -3.28
C GLU A 166 -20.06 -15.79 -3.16
N TRP A 167 -21.29 -15.85 -2.69
CA TRP A 167 -22.11 -14.66 -2.46
C TRP A 167 -21.75 -13.99 -1.13
N LEU A 168 -21.47 -12.68 -1.17
CA LEU A 168 -21.33 -11.85 0.03
C LEU A 168 -22.48 -10.83 0.14
N PRO A 169 -23.18 -10.78 1.29
CA PRO A 169 -24.22 -9.78 1.54
C PRO A 169 -23.68 -8.35 1.39
N TYR A 170 -24.50 -7.47 0.80
CA TYR A 170 -24.16 -6.06 0.50
C TYR A 170 -23.68 -5.24 1.71
N GLN A 171 -24.07 -5.61 2.93
CA GLN A 171 -23.61 -4.96 4.17
C GLN A 171 -22.24 -5.48 4.67
N LEU A 172 -21.67 -6.48 4.02
CA LEU A 172 -20.47 -7.21 4.43
C LEU A 172 -19.30 -7.05 3.44
N CYS A 173 -19.35 -6.06 2.55
CA CYS A 173 -18.18 -5.70 1.75
C CYS A 173 -17.18 -4.99 2.66
N ILE A 174 -16.23 -5.78 3.20
CA ILE A 174 -15.30 -5.31 4.21
C ILE A 174 -14.02 -4.80 3.54
N PRO A 175 -13.49 -3.66 3.98
CA PRO A 175 -12.20 -3.16 3.53
C PRO A 175 -11.03 -4.13 3.71
N SER A 176 -10.08 -4.13 2.77
CA SER A 176 -8.89 -4.99 2.79
C SER A 176 -7.60 -4.19 2.73
N LEU A 177 -6.61 -4.61 3.53
CA LEU A 177 -5.25 -4.05 3.55
C LEU A 177 -4.43 -4.50 2.32
N SER A 178 -4.95 -5.43 1.52
CA SER A 178 -4.26 -5.99 0.35
C SER A 178 -4.32 -5.08 -0.89
N PHE A 179 -5.01 -3.94 -0.81
CA PHE A 179 -5.17 -3.00 -1.93
C PHE A 179 -4.19 -1.81 -1.86
N THR A 180 -3.20 -1.83 -0.97
CA THR A 180 -2.31 -0.68 -0.69
C THR A 180 -0.81 -1.01 -0.79
N ILE A 181 -0.46 -2.14 -1.41
CA ILE A 181 0.93 -2.62 -1.52
C ILE A 181 1.52 -2.15 -2.87
N PRO A 182 2.62 -1.38 -2.91
CA PRO A 182 3.26 -0.87 -4.14
C PRO A 182 4.01 -1.96 -4.91
N SER A 183 3.28 -3.04 -5.21
CA SER A 183 3.75 -4.19 -5.94
C SER A 183 2.95 -4.31 -7.24
N GLU A 184 3.67 -4.56 -8.33
CA GLU A 184 3.04 -4.84 -9.62
C GLU A 184 2.53 -6.29 -9.71
N VAL A 185 2.96 -7.16 -8.79
CA VAL A 185 2.53 -8.56 -8.77
C VAL A 185 1.28 -8.75 -7.88
N PRO A 186 0.40 -9.72 -8.22
CA PRO A 186 -0.75 -10.03 -7.40
C PRO A 186 -0.37 -10.35 -5.95
N SER A 187 -0.74 -9.47 -5.02
CA SER A 187 -0.28 -9.52 -3.62
C SER A 187 -1.43 -9.49 -2.61
N TRP A 188 -1.29 -10.20 -1.49
CA TRP A 188 -2.27 -10.19 -0.40
C TRP A 188 -1.62 -10.47 0.96
N TRP A 189 -2.27 -9.97 2.01
CA TRP A 189 -1.88 -10.30 3.39
C TRP A 189 -2.56 -11.57 3.85
N GLU A 190 -1.83 -12.45 4.50
CA GLU A 190 -2.32 -13.65 5.17
C GLU A 190 -1.93 -13.62 6.65
N ARG A 191 -2.90 -13.88 7.53
CA ARG A 191 -2.59 -14.05 8.94
C ARG A 191 -2.15 -15.48 9.19
N GLY A 192 -0.87 -15.66 9.47
CA GLY A 192 -0.33 -16.90 10.01
C GLY A 192 -0.53 -16.98 11.53
N GLU A 193 -0.11 -18.10 12.13
CA GLU A 193 -0.17 -18.29 13.59
C GLU A 193 0.63 -17.23 14.36
N ASN A 194 1.71 -16.72 13.76
CA ASN A 194 2.66 -15.82 14.40
C ASN A 194 2.54 -14.35 13.94
N GLY A 195 1.64 -14.02 13.00
CA GLY A 195 1.41 -12.65 12.54
C GLY A 195 1.06 -12.51 11.07
N LEU A 196 1.55 -11.46 10.42
CA LEU A 196 1.17 -11.02 9.07
C LEU A 196 2.21 -11.47 8.02
N LEU A 197 1.77 -12.30 7.09
CA LEU A 197 2.54 -12.78 5.95
C LEU A 197 2.10 -12.02 4.70
N LEU A 198 3.04 -11.38 4.00
CA LEU A 198 2.80 -10.91 2.64
C LEU A 198 2.95 -12.09 1.68
N LYS A 199 1.95 -12.31 0.84
CA LYS A 199 1.96 -13.29 -0.25
C LYS A 199 1.95 -12.57 -1.58
N GLN A 200 2.86 -12.93 -2.47
CA GLN A 200 3.02 -12.33 -3.79
C GLN A 200 3.09 -13.46 -4.82
N MET A 201 2.08 -13.55 -5.68
CA MET A 201 2.00 -14.58 -6.71
C MET A 201 2.82 -14.17 -7.93
N LEU A 202 3.74 -15.03 -8.33
CA LEU A 202 4.59 -14.82 -9.49
C LEU A 202 3.74 -14.97 -10.77
N PRO A 203 3.66 -13.94 -11.61
CA PRO A 203 2.84 -14.00 -12.82
C PRO A 203 3.44 -14.96 -13.86
N GLU A 204 2.60 -15.81 -14.45
CA GLU A 204 3.00 -16.79 -15.47
C GLU A 204 3.71 -16.13 -16.68
N TRP A 205 3.30 -14.92 -17.07
CA TRP A 205 3.88 -14.20 -18.22
C TRP A 205 5.30 -13.66 -17.99
N GLN A 206 5.80 -13.67 -16.76
CA GLN A 206 7.15 -13.22 -16.37
C GLN A 206 7.83 -14.20 -15.39
N GLU A 207 7.37 -15.45 -15.35
CA GLU A 207 7.71 -16.44 -14.33
C GLU A 207 9.23 -16.57 -14.14
N ALA A 208 10.00 -16.75 -15.22
CA ALA A 208 11.45 -16.94 -15.11
C ALA A 208 12.18 -15.75 -14.46
N ALA A 209 11.82 -14.52 -14.83
CA ALA A 209 12.44 -13.31 -14.28
C ALA A 209 12.06 -13.13 -12.80
N MET A 210 10.79 -13.34 -12.47
CA MET A 210 10.30 -13.19 -11.09
C MET A 210 10.79 -14.31 -10.16
N HIS A 211 10.97 -15.53 -10.67
CA HIS A 211 11.63 -16.61 -9.92
C HIS A 211 13.08 -16.27 -9.62
N THR A 212 13.78 -15.63 -10.57
CA THR A 212 15.17 -15.21 -10.38
C THR A 212 15.24 -14.10 -9.32
N LYS A 213 14.35 -13.10 -9.39
CA LYS A 213 14.23 -12.05 -8.37
C LYS A 213 13.89 -12.64 -6.99
N ALA A 214 12.90 -13.53 -6.90
CA ALA A 214 12.51 -14.17 -5.65
C ALA A 214 13.66 -14.97 -5.01
N LYS A 215 14.40 -15.75 -5.82
CA LYS A 215 15.59 -16.49 -5.35
C LYS A 215 16.68 -15.56 -4.85
N PHE A 216 16.98 -14.51 -5.61
CA PHE A 216 17.94 -13.49 -5.20
C PHE A 216 17.57 -12.90 -3.82
N LEU A 217 16.30 -12.52 -3.62
CA LEU A 217 15.82 -11.99 -2.34
C LEU A 217 15.87 -13.01 -1.21
N MET A 218 15.63 -14.30 -1.47
CA MET A 218 15.78 -15.36 -0.47
C MET A 218 17.23 -15.56 -0.05
N GLU A 219 18.16 -15.57 -1.00
CA GLU A 219 19.58 -15.80 -0.75
C GLU A 219 20.24 -14.62 -0.05
N HIS A 220 19.89 -13.39 -0.44
CA HIS A 220 20.57 -12.18 0.01
C HIS A 220 19.81 -11.44 1.13
N GLY A 221 18.54 -11.78 1.35
CA GLY A 221 17.70 -11.07 2.31
C GLY A 221 18.25 -11.10 3.74
N ASP A 222 18.70 -12.27 4.21
CA ASP A 222 19.29 -12.39 5.55
C ASP A 222 20.70 -11.75 5.61
N GLN A 223 21.46 -11.83 4.52
CA GLN A 223 22.80 -11.22 4.41
C GLN A 223 22.75 -9.69 4.56
N PHE A 224 21.72 -9.05 3.99
CA PHE A 224 21.52 -7.60 4.06
C PHE A 224 20.56 -7.17 5.18
N GLY A 225 20.15 -8.08 6.06
CA GLY A 225 19.32 -7.76 7.23
C GLY A 225 17.90 -7.31 6.86
N PHE A 226 17.36 -7.79 5.74
CA PHE A 226 16.04 -7.42 5.28
C PHE A 226 14.96 -7.98 6.20
N ALA A 227 13.98 -7.13 6.51
CA ALA A 227 12.86 -7.51 7.35
C ALA A 227 12.11 -8.72 6.78
N GLY A 228 11.80 -9.64 7.67
CA GLY A 228 10.93 -10.77 7.42
C GLY A 228 11.56 -11.97 6.73
N LYS A 229 11.08 -13.16 7.09
CA LYS A 229 11.55 -14.42 6.53
C LYS A 229 10.88 -14.70 5.19
N ARG A 230 11.67 -15.14 4.21
CA ARG A 230 11.22 -15.35 2.83
C ARG A 230 11.08 -16.84 2.52
N ASN A 231 10.04 -17.19 1.77
CA ASN A 231 9.85 -18.54 1.25
C ASN A 231 9.20 -18.48 -0.13
N LEU A 232 9.52 -19.43 -1.00
CA LEU A 232 8.90 -19.59 -2.31
C LEU A 232 8.31 -21.00 -2.43
N ALA A 233 7.00 -21.10 -2.58
CA ALA A 233 6.29 -22.36 -2.78
C ALA A 233 5.13 -22.15 -3.75
N ASP A 234 4.93 -23.09 -4.69
CA ASP A 234 3.81 -23.10 -5.64
C ASP A 234 3.57 -21.75 -6.36
N ASN A 235 4.65 -21.12 -6.85
CA ASN A 235 4.64 -19.79 -7.49
C ASN A 235 4.16 -18.64 -6.59
N ILE A 236 4.20 -18.82 -5.27
CA ILE A 236 3.88 -17.78 -4.29
C ILE A 236 5.13 -17.49 -3.47
N PHE A 237 5.65 -16.28 -3.64
CA PHE A 237 6.67 -15.72 -2.76
C PHE A 237 5.99 -15.18 -1.50
N SER A 238 6.47 -15.60 -0.35
CA SER A 238 5.93 -15.25 0.96
C SER A 238 6.98 -14.55 1.79
N THR A 239 6.64 -13.40 2.37
CA THR A 239 7.51 -12.68 3.32
C THR A 239 6.79 -12.50 4.65
N ASP A 240 7.41 -13.00 5.72
CA ASP A 240 6.86 -12.90 7.08
C ASP A 240 7.24 -11.57 7.74
N PHE A 241 6.35 -10.58 7.69
CA PHE A 241 6.56 -9.27 8.30
C PHE A 241 6.02 -9.17 9.73
N SER A 242 5.76 -10.29 10.40
CA SER A 242 5.21 -10.28 11.77
C SER A 242 6.07 -9.52 12.77
N ALA A 243 7.40 -9.48 12.55
CA ALA A 243 8.35 -8.74 13.39
C ALA A 243 8.26 -7.21 13.22
N LEU A 244 7.58 -6.71 12.18
CA LEU A 244 7.42 -5.28 11.92
C LEU A 244 6.22 -4.65 12.64
N GLY A 245 5.59 -5.36 13.59
CA GLY A 245 4.51 -4.76 14.39
C GLY A 245 4.97 -3.47 15.08
N GLY A 246 4.30 -2.35 14.79
CA GLY A 246 4.64 -1.03 15.33
C GLY A 246 5.77 -0.28 14.59
N TYR A 247 6.14 -0.74 13.39
CA TYR A 247 7.00 0.00 12.48
C TYR A 247 6.17 0.76 11.45
N ASP A 248 6.66 1.92 11.03
CA ASP A 248 6.13 2.68 9.91
C ASP A 248 6.99 2.38 8.68
N VAL A 249 6.39 1.84 7.62
CA VAL A 249 7.12 1.59 6.37
C VAL A 249 6.90 2.71 5.38
N SER A 250 8.01 3.30 4.94
CA SER A 250 8.04 4.23 3.81
C SER A 250 8.77 3.60 2.64
N PHE A 251 8.17 3.70 1.46
CA PHE A 251 8.79 3.23 0.23
C PHE A 251 9.71 4.29 -0.36
N VAL A 252 10.79 3.85 -0.97
CA VAL A 252 11.83 4.71 -1.52
C VAL A 252 11.28 5.59 -2.66
N ASN A 253 10.28 5.09 -3.40
CA ASN A 253 9.56 5.88 -4.39
C ASN A 253 8.88 7.14 -3.82
N GLU A 254 8.52 7.19 -2.53
CA GLU A 254 7.96 8.37 -1.84
C GLU A 254 8.95 9.54 -1.84
N TYR A 255 10.24 9.26 -1.85
CA TYR A 255 11.30 10.27 -1.76
C TYR A 255 11.76 10.80 -3.13
N LEU A 256 11.42 10.12 -4.23
CA LEU A 256 11.84 10.50 -5.58
C LEU A 256 11.56 11.97 -5.95
N PRO A 257 10.42 12.59 -5.59
CA PRO A 257 10.17 14.01 -5.87
C PRO A 257 11.16 14.96 -5.20
N HIS A 258 11.83 14.51 -4.13
CA HIS A 258 12.79 15.29 -3.36
C HIS A 258 14.23 15.07 -3.80
N ILE A 259 14.47 14.10 -4.68
CA ILE A 259 15.81 13.69 -5.12
C ILE A 259 16.15 14.40 -6.44
N GLN A 260 17.30 15.06 -6.47
CA GLN A 260 17.80 15.72 -7.67
C GLN A 260 18.46 14.72 -8.62
N SER A 261 18.16 14.87 -9.92
CA SER A 261 18.75 14.04 -10.98
C SER A 261 20.26 14.30 -11.12
N GLY A 262 21.05 13.22 -11.22
CA GLY A 262 22.51 13.30 -11.43
C GLY A 262 23.37 13.30 -10.16
N ALA A 263 22.77 13.31 -8.96
CA ALA A 263 23.47 13.17 -7.68
C ALA A 263 23.35 11.74 -7.12
N LYS A 264 24.22 11.37 -6.16
CA LYS A 264 24.24 10.04 -5.55
C LYS A 264 22.95 9.80 -4.76
N PHE A 265 22.11 8.92 -5.28
CA PHE A 265 20.77 8.63 -4.79
C PHE A 265 20.72 8.33 -3.28
N PHE A 266 21.55 7.39 -2.82
CA PHE A 266 21.56 6.96 -1.42
C PHE A 266 22.10 8.03 -0.45
N GLU A 267 23.02 8.90 -0.90
CA GLU A 267 23.48 10.04 -0.08
C GLU A 267 22.34 11.03 0.15
N GLN A 268 21.58 11.37 -0.90
CA GLN A 268 20.40 12.22 -0.75
C GLN A 268 19.31 11.55 0.09
N LEU A 269 19.12 10.23 -0.02
CA LEU A 269 18.16 9.51 0.80
C LEU A 269 18.52 9.58 2.30
N LYS A 270 19.81 9.47 2.66
CA LYS A 270 20.30 9.65 4.03
C LYS A 270 20.03 11.06 4.55
N GLU A 271 20.18 12.08 3.71
CA GLU A 271 19.87 13.47 4.10
C GLU A 271 18.35 13.69 4.28
N LEU A 272 17.52 12.93 3.57
CA LEU A 272 16.06 13.07 3.62
C LEU A 272 15.43 12.34 4.80
N MET A 273 15.99 11.19 5.20
CA MET A 273 15.49 10.34 6.27
C MET A 273 16.17 10.63 7.62
N PRO A 274 15.64 10.12 8.75
CA PRO A 274 16.29 10.27 10.05
C PRO A 274 17.64 9.53 10.14
N ASP A 275 18.59 10.07 10.92
CA ASP A 275 19.96 9.52 11.05
C ASP A 275 20.00 8.03 11.43
N TYR A 276 19.06 7.55 12.23
CA TYR A 276 18.99 6.13 12.62
C TYR A 276 18.64 5.18 11.46
N THR A 277 18.36 5.72 10.26
CA THR A 277 18.08 4.93 9.05
C THR A 277 19.33 4.63 8.22
N GLU A 278 20.47 5.23 8.54
CA GLU A 278 21.70 5.10 7.74
C GLU A 278 22.13 3.65 7.51
N GLU A 279 22.09 2.81 8.54
CA GLU A 279 22.45 1.38 8.41
C GLU A 279 21.52 0.63 7.47
N ALA A 280 20.22 0.94 7.51
CA ALA A 280 19.24 0.34 6.59
C ALA A 280 19.48 0.81 5.14
N ILE A 281 19.82 2.09 4.96
CA ILE A 281 20.13 2.65 3.64
C ILE A 281 21.42 2.03 3.07
N ASP A 282 22.46 1.87 3.88
CA ASP A 282 23.71 1.20 3.49
C ASP A 282 23.50 -0.25 3.07
N ALA A 283 22.60 -0.96 3.75
CA ALA A 283 22.22 -2.32 3.38
C ALA A 283 21.50 -2.37 2.03
N LEU A 284 20.60 -1.40 1.76
CA LEU A 284 19.93 -1.27 0.47
C LEU A 284 20.90 -0.97 -0.66
N GLU A 285 21.85 -0.04 -0.45
CA GLU A 285 22.87 0.30 -1.44
C GLU A 285 23.69 -0.93 -1.86
N LYS A 286 24.16 -1.72 -0.88
CA LYS A 286 24.88 -2.97 -1.15
C LYS A 286 24.03 -4.00 -1.90
N CYS A 287 22.75 -4.10 -1.57
CA CYS A 287 21.85 -5.02 -2.26
C CYS A 287 21.63 -4.63 -3.72
N ILE A 288 21.48 -3.33 -4.01
CA ILE A 288 21.27 -2.87 -5.39
C ILE A 288 22.51 -3.13 -6.25
N TRP A 289 23.72 -2.96 -5.71
CA TRP A 289 24.93 -3.37 -6.41
C TRP A 289 24.99 -4.89 -6.64
N ALA A 290 24.65 -5.70 -5.63
CA ALA A 290 24.61 -7.15 -5.80
C ALA A 290 23.54 -7.60 -6.80
N SER A 291 22.40 -6.91 -6.87
CA SER A 291 21.33 -7.23 -7.82
C SER A 291 21.75 -6.91 -9.26
N GLU A 292 22.50 -5.82 -9.48
CA GLU A 292 23.10 -5.51 -10.77
C GLU A 292 24.09 -6.59 -11.24
N GLU A 293 24.96 -7.08 -10.36
CA GLU A 293 25.89 -8.18 -10.66
C GLU A 293 25.15 -9.48 -11.03
N CYS A 294 24.00 -9.73 -10.39
CA CYS A 294 23.15 -10.88 -10.66
C CYS A 294 22.15 -10.67 -11.81
N ASN A 295 22.15 -9.51 -12.47
CA ASN A 295 21.18 -9.11 -13.49
C ASN A 295 19.71 -9.21 -13.02
N VAL A 296 19.46 -8.80 -11.78
CA VAL A 296 18.15 -8.71 -11.13
C VAL A 296 17.77 -7.24 -11.00
N ALA A 297 16.69 -6.82 -11.66
CA ALA A 297 16.17 -5.47 -11.53
C ALA A 297 15.31 -5.35 -10.26
N ILE A 298 15.62 -4.38 -9.40
CA ILE A 298 14.81 -4.01 -8.23
C ILE A 298 14.40 -2.55 -8.40
N GLU A 299 13.10 -2.28 -8.36
CA GLU A 299 12.55 -0.95 -8.58
C GLU A 299 12.39 -0.17 -7.27
N ALA A 300 12.41 1.16 -7.34
CA ALA A 300 12.24 2.01 -6.16
C ALA A 300 10.88 1.81 -5.45
N ALA A 301 9.86 1.30 -6.15
CA ALA A 301 8.57 0.96 -5.56
C ALA A 301 8.61 -0.34 -4.72
N GLU A 302 9.57 -1.22 -5.00
CA GLU A 302 9.76 -2.50 -4.31
C GLU A 302 10.61 -2.34 -3.03
N ILE A 303 11.29 -1.21 -2.89
CA ILE A 303 12.20 -0.92 -1.78
C ILE A 303 11.51 -0.03 -0.76
N GLY A 304 11.54 -0.45 0.49
CA GLY A 304 11.08 0.34 1.63
C GLY A 304 12.04 0.29 2.79
N ILE A 305 11.79 1.15 3.76
CA ILE A 305 12.47 1.18 5.04
C ILE A 305 11.39 1.21 6.12
N ALA A 306 11.42 0.21 6.99
CA ALA A 306 10.56 0.14 8.16
C ALA A 306 11.25 0.84 9.32
N CYS A 307 10.61 1.87 9.88
CA CYS A 307 11.12 2.70 10.96
C CYS A 307 10.29 2.51 12.23
N ASN A 308 10.92 2.12 13.33
CA ASN A 308 10.29 2.19 14.65
C ASN A 308 10.66 3.52 15.31
N LYS A 309 9.68 4.43 15.38
CA LYS A 309 9.86 5.77 15.95
C LYS A 309 10.19 5.76 17.45
N GLN A 310 9.78 4.73 18.19
CA GLN A 310 10.01 4.64 19.63
C GLN A 310 11.40 4.12 19.95
N THR A 311 11.84 3.08 19.25
CA THR A 311 13.15 2.44 19.49
C THR A 311 14.26 3.04 18.65
N GLN A 312 13.95 3.93 17.71
CA GLN A 312 14.88 4.48 16.72
C GLN A 312 15.66 3.38 15.99
N VAL A 313 14.95 2.34 15.57
CA VAL A 313 15.50 1.23 14.78
C VAL A 313 14.87 1.28 13.40
N ALA A 314 15.69 1.15 12.36
CA ALA A 314 15.25 1.01 10.99
C ALA A 314 15.72 -0.32 10.41
N VAL A 315 14.89 -0.93 9.57
CA VAL A 315 15.26 -2.12 8.82
C VAL A 315 14.84 -2.00 7.35
N PRO A 316 15.69 -2.46 6.42
CA PRO A 316 15.34 -2.48 5.00
C PRO A 316 14.21 -3.49 4.71
N VAL A 317 13.32 -3.10 3.81
CA VAL A 317 12.19 -3.91 3.33
C VAL A 317 12.33 -4.01 1.81
N ILE A 318 12.28 -5.23 1.27
CA ILE A 318 12.13 -5.43 -0.18
C ILE A 318 11.00 -6.42 -0.43
N ILE A 319 10.13 -6.05 -1.38
CA ILE A 319 9.02 -6.87 -1.89
C ILE A 319 9.21 -7.16 -3.39
N LEU A 320 8.36 -8.01 -3.96
CA LEU A 320 8.27 -8.25 -5.42
C LEU A 320 7.30 -7.30 -6.13
#